data_AF-A0A661KH10-F1
#
_entry.id   AF-A0A661KH10-F1
#
_cell.length_a   1.000
_cell.length_b   1.000
_cell.length_c   1.000
_cell.angle_alpha   90.00
_cell.angle_beta   90.00
_cell.angle_gamma   90.00
#
_symmetry.space_group_name_H-M   'P 1'
#
loop_
_entity.id
_entity.type
_entity.pdbx_description
1 polymer ?
#
loop_
_entity_poly.entity_id
_entity_poly.type
_entity_poly.pdbx_seq_one_letter_code
_entity_poly.pdbx_strand_id
1 'polypeptide(L)'
;MAKKYLSEILERLRKALQQINTYTELTVQMTVEPYARGKAVLHFKKLKKDSKAISDEQENSSITLVDPQGVPVQNQVAADIQELFDLVPQEHQEKLTITNTIKDGCKKYGTQYVLRNIKYTNSHCKKNYRAFLIKALENDWGLELQEDEEAKQQMLRTQAEEAKKEEQKYEQIRRIQTYIRELPEKQRRELEMQARLELADELEGKNGSLAKLLIRSQMEQIILRKFNGKEREGDMLPTKFLQRLRINSIAD
;
A
#
# COMPACT_ATOMS: atom_id res chain seq x y z
N MET A 1 34.57 53.96 7.91
CA MET A 1 33.36 53.41 8.56
C MET A 1 32.34 53.08 7.47
N ALA A 2 31.92 51.82 7.35
CA ALA A 2 30.96 51.42 6.32
C ALA A 2 29.61 52.14 6.54
N LYS A 3 29.09 52.81 5.50
CA LYS A 3 27.77 53.45 5.54
C LYS A 3 26.73 52.33 5.63
N LYS A 4 26.09 52.17 6.80
CA LYS A 4 24.98 51.23 6.97
C LYS A 4 23.75 51.79 6.28
N TYR A 5 23.15 51.01 5.39
CA TYR A 5 21.95 51.41 4.68
C TYR A 5 20.70 51.09 5.49
N LEU A 6 19.67 51.93 5.37
CA LEU A 6 18.40 51.73 6.05
C LEU A 6 17.79 50.35 5.71
N SER A 7 17.93 49.89 4.47
CA SER A 7 17.51 48.57 4.02
C SER A 7 18.15 47.43 4.82
N GLU A 8 19.47 47.47 5.03
CA GLU A 8 20.21 46.45 5.79
C GLU A 8 19.77 46.42 7.26
N ILE A 9 19.50 47.59 7.84
CA ILE A 9 19.00 47.71 9.21
C ILE A 9 17.60 47.10 9.30
N LEU A 10 16.71 47.38 8.33
CA LEU A 10 15.37 46.83 8.28
C LEU A 10 15.35 45.31 8.11
N GLU A 11 16.23 44.74 7.28
CA GLU A 11 16.33 43.28 7.14
C GLU A 11 16.75 42.60 8.43
N ARG A 12 17.72 43.17 9.15
CA ARG A 12 18.16 42.62 10.44
C ARG A 12 17.06 42.72 11.49
N LEU A 13 16.34 43.84 11.53
CA LEU A 13 15.22 44.02 12.45
C LEU A 13 14.06 43.08 12.12
N ARG A 14 13.74 42.84 10.84
CA ARG A 14 12.73 41.84 10.44
C ARG A 14 13.08 40.44 10.92
N LYS A 15 14.34 40.01 10.75
CA LYS A 15 14.83 38.70 11.24
C LYS A 15 14.72 38.60 12.76
N ALA A 16 15.10 39.65 13.49
CA ALA A 16 15.00 39.68 14.95
C ALA A 16 13.53 39.62 15.42
N LEU A 17 12.62 40.36 14.78
CA LEU A 17 11.18 40.31 15.09
C LEU A 17 10.57 38.94 14.78
N GLN A 18 10.98 38.30 13.68
CA GLN A 18 10.53 36.95 13.36
C GLN A 18 10.98 35.96 14.44
N GLN A 19 12.22 36.08 14.94
CA GLN A 19 12.70 35.24 16.03
C GLN A 19 11.91 35.49 17.32
N ILE A 20 11.66 36.75 17.68
CA ILE A 20 10.86 37.10 18.87
C ILE A 20 9.45 36.51 18.74
N ASN A 21 8.77 36.72 17.61
CA ASN A 21 7.40 36.25 17.41
C ASN A 21 7.30 34.72 17.34
N THR A 22 8.34 34.04 16.86
CA THR A 22 8.38 32.58 16.74
C THR A 22 8.73 31.90 18.06
N TYR A 23 9.73 32.42 18.78
CA TYR A 23 10.35 31.73 19.91
C TYR A 23 10.01 32.32 21.28
N THR A 24 9.22 33.39 21.33
CA THR A 24 8.77 33.99 22.59
C THR A 24 7.24 34.13 22.61
N GLU A 25 6.69 34.36 23.80
CA GLU A 25 5.26 34.66 23.97
C GLU A 25 4.89 36.08 23.50
N LEU A 26 5.89 36.91 23.23
CA LEU A 26 5.73 38.28 22.79
C LEU A 26 5.52 38.33 21.27
N THR A 27 4.44 38.96 20.82
CA THR A 27 4.23 39.29 19.40
C THR A 27 4.43 40.79 19.19
N VAL A 28 5.37 41.16 18.33
CA VAL A 28 5.66 42.55 17.96
C VAL A 28 5.56 42.71 16.45
N GLN A 29 4.80 43.72 16.03
CA GLN A 29 4.72 44.18 14.65
C GLN A 29 5.56 45.45 14.50
N MET A 30 6.23 45.60 13.37
CA MET A 30 6.97 46.81 13.01
C MET A 30 6.41 47.40 11.71
N THR A 31 6.08 48.68 11.72
CA THR A 31 5.80 49.47 10.50
C THR A 31 6.89 50.52 10.29
N VAL A 32 7.14 50.86 9.03
CA VAL A 32 8.21 51.79 8.63
C VAL A 32 7.56 52.97 7.94
N GLU A 33 7.75 54.16 8.48
CA GLU A 33 7.25 55.40 7.90
C GLU A 33 8.43 56.24 7.39
N PRO A 34 8.48 56.58 6.08
CA PRO A 34 9.55 57.40 5.54
C PRO A 34 9.41 58.85 6.03
N TYR A 35 10.47 59.40 6.62
CA TYR A 35 10.46 60.76 7.18
C TYR A 35 11.30 61.74 6.37
N ALA A 36 12.42 61.28 5.78
CA ALA A 36 13.26 62.06 4.88
C ALA A 36 14.17 61.14 4.03
N ARG A 37 14.92 61.70 3.08
CA ARG A 37 15.87 60.93 2.25
C ARG A 37 16.87 60.17 3.15
N GLY A 38 16.76 58.84 3.15
CA GLY A 38 17.61 57.94 3.94
C GLY A 38 17.24 57.83 5.43
N LYS A 39 16.10 58.38 5.87
CA LYS A 39 15.62 58.33 7.26
C LYS A 39 14.17 57.84 7.32
N ALA A 40 13.90 56.91 8.23
CA ALA A 40 12.55 56.42 8.51
C ALA A 40 12.31 56.32 10.02
N VAL A 41 11.06 56.48 10.41
CA VAL A 41 10.56 56.21 11.76
C VAL A 41 10.03 54.78 11.79
N LEU A 42 10.41 54.03 12.84
CA LEU A 42 9.99 52.65 13.04
C LEU A 42 8.98 52.61 14.18
N HIS A 43 7.75 52.20 13.89
CA HIS A 43 6.72 52.03 14.91
C HIS A 43 6.63 50.56 15.28
N PHE A 44 6.80 50.26 16.56
CA PHE A 44 6.66 48.90 17.09
C PHE A 44 5.38 48.80 17.90
N LYS A 45 4.52 47.84 17.55
CA LYS A 45 3.29 47.56 18.27
C LYS A 45 3.36 46.18 18.88
N LYS A 46 3.25 46.09 20.21
CA LYS A 46 3.06 44.83 20.92
C LYS A 46 1.62 44.36 20.71
N LEU A 47 1.46 43.14 20.21
CA LEU A 47 0.20 42.46 20.04
C LEU A 47 0.03 41.43 21.17
N LYS A 48 -1.21 41.24 21.65
CA LYS A 48 -1.53 40.13 22.55
C LYS A 48 -1.58 38.88 21.69
N LYS A 49 -0.81 37.85 22.05
CA LYS A 49 -0.93 36.51 21.47
C LYS A 49 -2.23 35.95 22.03
N ASP A 50 -3.25 35.82 21.21
CA ASP A 50 -4.53 35.27 21.66
C ASP A 50 -4.28 33.85 22.16
N SER A 51 -4.27 33.69 23.48
CA SER A 51 -4.27 32.39 24.14
C SER A 51 -5.64 31.76 23.92
N LYS A 52 -5.85 31.11 22.77
CA LYS A 52 -6.92 30.13 22.66
C LYS A 52 -6.45 28.84 23.33
N ALA A 53 -6.91 28.69 24.57
CA ALA A 53 -7.10 27.40 25.20
C ALA A 53 -7.85 26.45 24.26
N ILE A 54 -7.58 25.16 24.43
CA ILE A 54 -8.23 24.05 23.76
C ILE A 54 -9.75 24.23 23.80
N SER A 55 -10.38 24.24 22.64
CA SER A 55 -11.79 23.89 22.47
C SER A 55 -11.96 23.32 21.07
N ASP A 56 -12.67 22.20 21.01
CA ASP A 56 -12.98 21.43 19.82
C ASP A 56 -13.61 22.27 18.69
N GLU A 57 -13.53 21.67 17.50
CA GLU A 57 -14.27 21.99 16.28
C GLU A 57 -13.73 23.11 15.36
N GLN A 58 -13.08 22.62 14.30
CA GLN A 58 -13.09 23.06 12.91
C GLN A 58 -12.82 24.54 12.59
N GLU A 59 -11.69 24.77 11.92
CA GLU A 59 -11.75 25.47 10.63
C GLU A 59 -10.70 24.89 9.67
N ASN A 60 -11.22 24.17 8.68
CA ASN A 60 -10.51 23.70 7.49
C ASN A 60 -10.07 24.90 6.66
N SER A 61 -8.82 25.34 6.81
CA SER A 61 -8.10 25.99 5.73
C SER A 61 -7.07 25.00 5.19
N SER A 62 -7.48 24.28 4.16
CA SER A 62 -6.70 23.29 3.41
C SER A 62 -5.35 23.86 2.99
N ILE A 63 -4.30 23.52 3.74
CA ILE A 63 -2.93 23.59 3.24
C ILE A 63 -2.70 22.25 2.53
N THR A 64 -2.74 22.30 1.20
CA THR A 64 -2.32 21.19 0.35
C THR A 64 -0.82 21.01 0.56
N LEU A 65 -0.43 20.05 1.40
CA LEU A 65 0.96 19.61 1.49
C LEU A 65 1.22 18.71 0.29
N VAL A 66 2.13 19.17 -0.55
CA VAL A 66 2.53 18.54 -1.79
C VAL A 66 3.84 17.79 -1.53
N ASP A 67 3.92 16.53 -1.93
CA ASP A 67 5.20 15.82 -2.02
C ASP A 67 6.10 16.46 -3.11
N PRO A 68 7.38 16.08 -3.23
CA PRO A 68 8.24 16.54 -4.33
C PRO A 68 7.71 16.21 -5.75
N GLN A 69 6.63 15.41 -5.87
CA GLN A 69 6.03 14.92 -7.10
C GLN A 69 4.64 15.50 -7.43
N GLY A 70 4.07 16.38 -6.60
CA GLY A 70 2.79 17.03 -6.88
C GLY A 70 1.54 16.43 -6.22
N VAL A 71 1.64 15.42 -5.35
CA VAL A 71 0.48 14.68 -4.83
C VAL A 71 0.03 15.20 -3.44
N PRO A 72 -1.28 15.45 -3.22
CA PRO A 72 -1.81 15.86 -1.91
C PRO A 72 -1.88 14.71 -0.91
N VAL A 73 -1.32 14.89 0.30
CA VAL A 73 -1.46 13.94 1.43
C VAL A 73 -2.34 14.55 2.53
N GLN A 74 -3.43 13.84 2.91
CA GLN A 74 -4.38 14.25 3.94
C GLN A 74 -3.89 13.95 5.37
N ASN A 75 -4.19 14.87 6.29
CA ASN A 75 -3.66 15.00 7.64
C ASN A 75 -4.23 14.00 8.67
N GLN A 76 -3.36 13.15 9.23
CA GLN A 76 -3.42 12.59 10.60
C GLN A 76 -2.01 12.77 11.16
N VAL A 77 -1.78 13.73 12.08
CA VAL A 77 -0.42 14.28 12.30
C VAL A 77 0.11 14.10 13.73
N ALA A 78 -0.75 13.95 14.74
CA ALA A 78 -0.29 13.94 16.14
C ALA A 78 -0.02 12.54 16.71
N ALA A 79 -0.91 11.56 16.45
CA ALA A 79 -0.72 10.18 16.91
C ALA A 79 0.46 9.51 16.19
N ASP A 80 0.62 9.80 14.90
CA ASP A 80 1.57 9.10 14.03
C ASP A 80 3.04 9.43 14.33
N ILE A 81 3.37 10.60 14.89
CA ILE A 81 4.78 10.99 15.10
C ILE A 81 5.43 10.16 16.22
N GLN A 82 4.67 9.76 17.24
CA GLN A 82 5.21 8.90 18.29
C GLN A 82 5.58 7.53 17.73
N GLU A 83 4.75 6.97 16.86
CA GLU A 83 5.03 5.71 16.17
C GLU A 83 6.33 5.78 15.35
N LEU A 84 6.64 6.94 14.74
CA LEU A 84 7.90 7.15 14.03
C LEU A 84 9.12 7.10 14.96
N PHE A 85 9.00 7.58 16.19
CA PHE A 85 10.09 7.49 17.16
C PHE A 85 10.32 6.06 17.60
N ASP A 86 9.25 5.29 17.79
CA ASP A 86 9.34 3.88 18.17
C ASP A 86 10.01 3.03 17.08
N LEU A 87 9.91 3.44 15.81
CA LEU A 87 10.59 2.81 14.68
C LEU A 87 12.10 3.09 14.62
N VAL A 88 12.60 4.14 15.27
CA VAL A 88 14.04 4.47 15.26
C VAL A 88 14.78 3.51 16.19
N PRO A 89 16.00 3.04 15.86
CA PRO A 89 16.78 2.18 16.75
C PRO A 89 16.99 2.82 18.13
N GLN A 90 16.89 2.03 19.19
CA GLN A 90 16.90 2.50 20.59
C GLN A 90 18.10 3.41 20.90
N GLU A 91 19.28 3.11 20.34
CA GLU A 91 20.50 3.91 20.47
C GLU A 91 20.37 5.37 19.97
N HIS A 92 19.32 5.69 19.22
CA HIS A 92 19.13 6.97 18.53
C HIS A 92 17.83 7.67 18.91
N GLN A 93 16.89 6.99 19.58
CA GLN A 93 15.57 7.52 19.95
C GLN A 93 15.69 8.77 20.86
N GLU A 94 16.59 8.75 21.85
CA GLU A 94 16.77 9.86 22.80
C GLU A 94 17.55 11.06 22.23
N LYS A 95 18.12 10.92 21.03
CA LYS A 95 18.95 11.98 20.43
C LYS A 95 18.04 13.08 19.91
N LEU A 96 18.04 14.24 20.57
CA LEU A 96 17.29 15.43 20.18
C LEU A 96 17.48 15.81 18.70
N THR A 97 18.67 15.56 18.17
CA THR A 97 18.98 15.80 16.75
C THR A 97 18.19 14.92 15.78
N ILE A 98 17.93 13.66 16.13
CA ILE A 98 17.09 12.74 15.38
C ILE A 98 15.63 13.13 15.55
N THR A 99 15.20 13.40 16.78
CA THR A 99 13.83 13.84 17.09
C THR A 99 13.45 15.08 16.29
N ASN A 100 14.34 16.08 16.21
CA ASN A 100 14.12 17.29 15.43
C ASN A 100 14.09 16.99 13.92
N THR A 101 14.99 16.16 13.41
CA THR A 101 14.98 15.75 11.99
C THR A 101 13.67 15.08 11.59
N ILE A 102 13.11 14.20 12.44
CA ILE A 102 11.82 13.55 12.18
C ILE A 102 10.67 14.56 12.24
N LYS A 103 10.63 15.42 13.26
CA LYS A 103 9.58 16.46 13.39
C LYS A 103 9.59 17.43 12.20
N ASP A 104 10.78 17.88 11.80
CA ASP A 104 10.94 18.78 10.66
C ASP A 104 10.61 18.09 9.34
N GLY A 105 11.01 16.83 9.19
CA GLY A 105 10.61 15.97 8.06
C GLY A 105 9.10 15.82 7.96
N CYS A 106 8.40 15.56 9.08
CA CYS A 106 6.95 15.39 9.10
C CYS A 106 6.23 16.67 8.71
N LYS A 107 6.70 17.82 9.21
CA LYS A 107 6.16 19.13 8.82
C LYS A 107 6.36 19.43 7.33
N LYS A 108 7.47 18.97 6.75
CA LYS A 108 7.83 19.27 5.36
C LYS A 108 7.20 18.32 4.35
N TYR A 109 7.15 17.03 4.65
CA TYR A 109 6.81 15.98 3.68
C TYR A 109 5.61 15.10 4.11
N GLY A 110 5.16 15.23 5.35
CA GLY A 110 4.12 14.37 5.93
C GLY A 110 4.67 13.09 6.57
N THR A 111 3.86 12.48 7.43
CA THR A 111 4.25 11.34 8.28
C THR A 111 4.61 10.10 7.45
N GLN A 112 3.78 9.71 6.48
CA GLN A 112 4.00 8.49 5.69
C GLN A 112 5.30 8.53 4.88
N TYR A 113 5.65 9.71 4.37
CA TYR A 113 6.93 9.95 3.70
C TYR A 113 8.11 9.70 4.65
N VAL A 114 8.03 10.24 5.88
CA VAL A 114 9.08 10.04 6.88
C VAL A 114 9.14 8.59 7.32
N LEU A 115 8.00 7.92 7.50
CA LEU A 115 7.88 6.52 7.88
C LEU A 115 8.66 5.60 6.93
N ARG A 116 8.41 5.68 5.61
CA ARG A 116 9.10 4.82 4.64
C ARG A 116 10.61 5.09 4.62
N ASN A 117 11.02 6.35 4.79
CA ASN A 117 12.44 6.72 4.81
C ASN A 117 13.15 6.31 6.12
N ILE A 118 12.45 6.28 7.25
CA ILE A 118 12.95 5.68 8.49
C ILE A 118 13.16 4.17 8.29
N LYS A 119 12.18 3.46 7.72
CA LYS A 119 12.33 2.02 7.41
C LYS A 119 13.53 1.75 6.51
N TYR A 120 13.71 2.53 5.45
CA TYR A 120 14.88 2.42 4.59
C TYR A 120 16.19 2.64 5.35
N THR A 121 16.23 3.70 6.14
CA THR A 121 17.41 4.05 6.96
C THR A 121 17.75 2.93 7.92
N ASN A 122 16.77 2.31 8.57
CA ASN A 122 16.98 1.21 9.51
C ASN A 122 17.64 0.00 8.84
N SER A 123 17.23 -0.34 7.62
CA SER A 123 17.77 -1.50 6.90
C SER A 123 19.16 -1.26 6.30
N HIS A 124 19.51 -0.01 5.97
CA HIS A 124 20.70 0.29 5.15
C HIS A 124 21.78 1.11 5.87
N CYS A 125 21.46 1.79 6.97
CA CYS A 125 22.44 2.59 7.69
C CYS A 125 23.39 1.72 8.52
N LYS A 126 24.71 1.91 8.32
CA LYS A 126 25.75 1.17 9.06
C LYS A 126 26.50 1.99 10.12
N LYS A 127 26.45 3.33 10.06
CA LYS A 127 27.30 4.20 10.89
C LYS A 127 26.57 5.45 11.39
N ASN A 128 26.42 6.45 10.53
CA ASN A 128 25.85 7.74 10.93
C ASN A 128 24.38 7.83 10.55
N TYR A 129 23.53 7.39 11.48
CA TYR A 129 22.08 7.34 11.28
C TYR A 129 21.47 8.69 10.96
N ARG A 130 21.87 9.77 11.64
CA ARG A 130 21.33 11.10 11.36
C ARG A 130 21.61 11.54 9.92
N ALA A 131 22.87 11.49 9.51
CA ALA A 131 23.25 11.93 8.17
C ALA A 131 22.60 11.05 7.09
N PHE A 132 22.45 9.76 7.36
CA PHE A 132 21.79 8.83 6.45
C PHE A 132 20.28 9.11 6.34
N LEU A 133 19.60 9.32 7.47
CA LEU A 133 18.18 9.66 7.51
C LEU A 133 17.89 10.98 6.77
N ILE A 134 18.73 11.99 6.95
CA ILE A 134 18.59 13.26 6.22
C ILE A 134 18.65 13.02 4.71
N LYS A 135 19.64 12.25 4.24
CA LYS A 135 19.77 11.92 2.82
C LYS A 135 18.60 11.10 2.29
N ALA A 136 18.10 10.15 3.08
CA ALA A 136 16.91 9.38 2.72
C ALA A 136 15.70 10.32 2.57
N LEU A 137 15.47 11.23 3.53
CA LEU A 137 14.39 12.22 3.47
C LEU A 137 14.53 13.28 2.37
N GLU A 138 15.74 13.51 1.85
CA GLU A 138 15.96 14.44 0.73
C GLU A 138 15.71 13.80 -0.63
N ASN A 139 15.99 12.50 -0.76
CA ASN A 139 15.98 11.77 -2.03
C ASN A 139 14.86 10.72 -2.12
N ASP A 140 14.06 10.58 -1.08
CA ASP A 140 13.00 9.59 -0.95
C ASP A 140 13.43 8.14 -1.18
N TRP A 141 14.55 7.73 -0.58
CA TRP A 141 15.05 6.36 -0.75
C TRP A 141 14.08 5.29 -0.25
N GLY A 142 13.17 5.65 0.67
CA GLY A 142 12.11 4.76 1.12
C GLY A 142 11.09 4.37 0.06
N LEU A 143 10.97 5.12 -1.04
CA LEU A 143 10.03 4.82 -2.11
C LEU A 143 10.43 3.55 -2.87
N GLU A 144 11.69 3.44 -3.28
CA GLU A 144 12.23 2.27 -4.01
C GLU A 144 12.03 0.98 -3.21
N LEU A 145 12.31 1.02 -1.90
CA LEU A 145 12.11 -0.13 -1.02
C LEU A 145 10.63 -0.52 -0.88
N GLN A 146 9.73 0.47 -0.89
CA GLN A 146 8.29 0.23 -0.83
C GLN A 146 7.79 -0.43 -2.12
N GLU A 147 8.21 0.09 -3.28
CA GLU A 147 7.86 -0.48 -4.59
C GLU A 147 8.36 -1.91 -4.75
N ASP A 148 9.60 -2.19 -4.32
CA ASP A 148 10.18 -3.53 -4.34
C ASP A 148 9.41 -4.52 -3.46
N GLU A 149 9.00 -4.09 -2.25
CA GLU A 149 8.23 -4.95 -1.35
C GLU A 149 6.82 -5.20 -1.89
N GLU A 150 6.14 -4.16 -2.39
CA GLU A 150 4.83 -4.29 -3.01
C GLU A 150 4.86 -5.21 -4.24
N ALA A 151 5.90 -5.11 -5.08
CA ALA A 151 6.09 -5.99 -6.22
C ALA A 151 6.26 -7.46 -5.79
N LYS A 152 7.06 -7.72 -4.74
CA LYS A 152 7.23 -9.08 -4.19
C LYS A 152 5.92 -9.63 -3.63
N GLN A 153 5.18 -8.82 -2.86
CA GLN A 153 3.89 -9.22 -2.29
C GLN A 153 2.88 -9.52 -3.39
N GLN A 154 2.85 -8.72 -4.47
CA GLN A 154 1.98 -8.96 -5.60
C GLN A 154 2.35 -10.25 -6.34
N MET A 155 3.64 -10.52 -6.56
CA MET A 155 4.10 -11.79 -7.15
C MET A 155 3.69 -13.00 -6.30
N LEU A 156 3.88 -12.93 -4.97
CA LEU A 156 3.47 -13.98 -4.03
C LEU A 156 1.95 -14.22 -4.06
N ARG A 157 1.15 -13.14 -4.12
CA ARG A 157 -0.32 -13.24 -4.23
C ARG A 157 -0.73 -13.91 -5.53
N THR A 158 -0.14 -13.50 -6.66
CA THR A 158 -0.43 -14.11 -7.96
C THR A 158 -0.06 -15.59 -7.96
N GLN A 159 1.13 -15.96 -7.46
CA GLN A 159 1.53 -17.37 -7.36
C GLN A 159 0.59 -18.18 -6.45
N ALA A 160 0.18 -17.61 -5.31
CA ALA A 160 -0.76 -18.28 -4.41
C ALA A 160 -2.16 -18.44 -5.05
N GLU A 161 -2.62 -17.47 -5.83
CA GLU A 161 -3.88 -17.56 -6.56
C GLU A 161 -3.81 -18.59 -7.70
N GLU A 162 -2.71 -18.63 -8.45
CA GLU A 162 -2.45 -19.62 -9.48
C GLU A 162 -2.39 -21.03 -8.89
N ALA A 163 -1.67 -21.23 -7.79
CA ALA A 163 -1.61 -22.51 -7.09
C ALA A 163 -3.00 -22.96 -6.61
N LYS A 164 -3.81 -22.05 -6.06
CA LYS A 164 -5.20 -22.35 -5.67
C LYS A 164 -6.06 -22.72 -6.88
N LYS A 165 -5.94 -22.01 -8.00
CA LYS A 165 -6.67 -22.33 -9.23
C LYS A 165 -6.25 -23.68 -9.78
N GLU A 166 -4.97 -24.02 -9.71
CA GLU A 166 -4.46 -25.33 -10.14
C GLU A 166 -4.95 -26.46 -9.24
N GLU A 167 -4.93 -26.28 -7.91
CA GLU A 167 -5.48 -27.23 -6.94
C GLU A 167 -6.98 -27.46 -7.18
N GLN A 168 -7.74 -26.38 -7.40
CA GLN A 168 -9.17 -26.48 -7.72
C GLN A 168 -9.42 -27.24 -9.03
N LYS A 169 -8.62 -26.99 -10.07
CA LYS A 169 -8.70 -27.74 -11.34
C LYS A 169 -8.39 -29.22 -11.13
N TYR A 170 -7.36 -29.54 -10.36
CA TYR A 170 -6.97 -30.92 -10.07
C TYR A 170 -8.09 -31.66 -9.32
N GLU A 171 -8.65 -31.03 -8.29
CA GLU A 171 -9.76 -31.58 -7.51
C GLU A 171 -11.03 -31.74 -8.37
N GLN A 172 -11.32 -30.80 -9.27
CA GLN A 172 -12.44 -30.91 -10.20
C GLN A 172 -12.26 -32.10 -11.17
N ILE A 173 -11.08 -32.26 -11.77
CA ILE A 173 -10.77 -33.40 -12.64
C ILE A 173 -10.88 -34.70 -11.86
N ARG A 174 -10.36 -34.76 -10.63
CA ARG A 174 -10.45 -35.94 -9.76
C ARG A 174 -11.90 -36.34 -9.50
N ARG A 175 -12.78 -35.38 -9.21
CA ARG A 175 -14.22 -35.61 -9.02
C ARG A 175 -14.88 -36.17 -10.28
N ILE A 176 -14.56 -35.61 -11.45
CA ILE A 176 -15.08 -36.09 -12.74
C ILE A 176 -14.61 -37.52 -13.02
N GLN A 177 -13.34 -37.83 -12.76
CA GLN A 177 -12.80 -39.17 -12.96
C GLN A 177 -13.46 -40.19 -12.03
N THR A 178 -13.69 -39.84 -10.76
CA THR A 178 -14.45 -40.67 -9.83
C THR A 178 -15.87 -40.88 -10.32
N TYR A 179 -16.56 -39.82 -10.74
CA TYR A 179 -17.91 -39.90 -11.29
C TYR A 179 -17.99 -40.86 -12.50
N ILE A 180 -17.09 -40.73 -13.47
CA ILE A 180 -17.05 -41.61 -14.66
C ILE A 180 -16.79 -43.07 -14.26
N ARG A 181 -15.96 -43.31 -13.24
CA ARG A 181 -15.66 -44.65 -12.74
C ARG A 181 -16.87 -45.31 -12.09
N GLU A 182 -17.66 -44.52 -11.37
CA GLU A 182 -18.87 -44.96 -10.65
C GLU A 182 -20.11 -45.06 -11.55
N LEU A 183 -20.06 -44.55 -12.78
CA LEU A 183 -21.16 -44.66 -13.74
C LEU A 183 -21.50 -46.14 -14.03
N PRO A 184 -22.80 -46.49 -14.10
CA PRO A 184 -23.25 -47.78 -14.60
C PRO A 184 -22.68 -48.07 -15.98
N GLU A 185 -22.37 -49.34 -16.26
CA GLU A 185 -21.67 -49.73 -17.48
C GLU A 185 -22.39 -49.27 -18.76
N LYS A 186 -23.73 -49.35 -18.79
CA LYS A 186 -24.54 -48.84 -19.90
C LYS A 186 -24.28 -47.35 -20.16
N GLN A 187 -24.36 -46.52 -19.12
CA GLN A 187 -24.15 -45.07 -19.22
C GLN A 187 -22.70 -44.71 -19.57
N ARG A 188 -21.74 -45.50 -19.07
CA ARG A 188 -20.33 -45.33 -19.41
C ARG A 188 -20.06 -45.63 -20.89
N ARG A 189 -20.67 -46.67 -21.46
CA ARG A 189 -20.57 -47.01 -22.89
C ARG A 189 -21.22 -45.94 -23.77
N GLU A 190 -22.38 -45.41 -23.37
CA GLU A 190 -23.03 -44.27 -24.06
C GLU A 190 -22.12 -43.03 -24.08
N LEU A 191 -21.49 -42.71 -22.93
CA LEU A 191 -20.54 -41.62 -22.81
C LEU A 191 -19.29 -41.83 -23.68
N GLU A 192 -18.74 -43.04 -23.72
CA GLU A 192 -17.59 -43.39 -24.58
C GLU A 192 -17.96 -43.27 -26.06
N MET A 193 -19.15 -43.74 -26.45
CA MET A 193 -19.65 -43.62 -27.81
C MET A 193 -19.81 -42.15 -28.21
N GLN A 194 -20.39 -41.32 -27.32
CA GLN A 194 -20.49 -39.89 -27.54
C GLN A 194 -19.10 -39.24 -27.72
N ALA A 195 -18.13 -39.59 -26.87
CA ALA A 195 -16.76 -39.08 -26.97
C ALA A 195 -16.09 -39.46 -28.30
N ARG A 196 -16.30 -40.70 -28.78
CA ARG A 196 -15.78 -41.17 -30.07
C ARG A 196 -16.42 -40.44 -31.26
N LEU A 197 -17.71 -40.15 -31.18
CA LEU A 197 -18.42 -39.40 -32.22
C LEU A 197 -17.91 -37.95 -32.30
N GLU A 198 -17.70 -37.29 -31.17
CA GLU A 198 -17.18 -35.91 -31.13
C GLU A 198 -15.71 -35.82 -31.59
N LEU A 199 -14.93 -36.90 -31.45
CA LEU A 199 -13.52 -36.97 -31.85
C LEU A 199 -13.28 -37.71 -33.18
N ALA A 200 -14.30 -37.97 -33.98
CA ALA A 200 -14.19 -38.85 -35.15
C ALA A 200 -13.01 -38.49 -36.08
N ASP A 201 -12.86 -37.20 -36.38
CA ASP A 201 -11.78 -36.68 -37.24
C ASP A 201 -10.42 -36.69 -36.53
N GLU A 202 -10.37 -36.45 -35.22
CA GLU A 202 -9.12 -36.39 -34.44
C GLU A 202 -8.51 -37.77 -34.16
N LEU A 203 -9.34 -38.82 -34.22
CA LEU A 203 -8.92 -40.21 -34.04
C LEU A 203 -8.34 -40.83 -35.31
N GLU A 204 -8.52 -40.20 -36.48
CA GLU A 204 -8.01 -40.70 -37.75
C GLU A 204 -6.46 -40.78 -37.73
N GLY A 205 -5.92 -41.94 -38.11
CA GLY A 205 -4.47 -42.18 -38.13
C GLY A 205 -3.79 -42.22 -36.76
N LYS A 206 -4.53 -42.13 -35.64
CA LYS A 206 -3.95 -42.25 -34.29
C LYS A 206 -3.79 -43.71 -33.88
N ASN A 207 -2.68 -44.02 -33.19
CA ASN A 207 -2.49 -45.34 -32.63
C ASN A 207 -3.44 -45.62 -31.46
N GLY A 208 -3.66 -46.91 -31.14
CA GLY A 208 -4.65 -47.32 -30.14
C GLY A 208 -4.41 -46.83 -28.71
N SER A 209 -3.18 -46.48 -28.35
CA SER A 209 -2.87 -45.92 -27.02
C SER A 209 -3.27 -44.45 -26.93
N LEU A 210 -2.87 -43.65 -27.93
CA LEU A 210 -3.20 -42.24 -28.01
C LEU A 210 -4.71 -42.02 -28.20
N ALA A 211 -5.35 -42.84 -29.04
CA ALA A 211 -6.80 -42.83 -29.22
C ALA A 211 -7.56 -43.05 -27.89
N LYS A 212 -7.13 -44.02 -27.07
CA LYS A 212 -7.74 -44.28 -25.75
C LYS A 212 -7.56 -43.09 -24.80
N LEU A 213 -6.40 -42.43 -24.81
CA LEU A 213 -6.14 -41.27 -23.98
C LEU A 213 -7.05 -40.09 -24.39
N LEU A 214 -7.18 -39.84 -25.70
CA LEU A 214 -8.06 -38.79 -26.24
C LEU A 214 -9.53 -39.06 -25.90
N ILE A 215 -10.00 -40.30 -26.08
CA ILE A 215 -11.38 -40.68 -25.71
C ILE A 215 -11.62 -40.45 -24.22
N ARG A 216 -10.69 -40.85 -23.35
CA ARG A 216 -10.81 -40.62 -21.90
C ARG A 216 -10.88 -39.13 -21.57
N SER A 217 -9.99 -38.33 -22.15
CA SER A 217 -9.98 -36.88 -21.99
C SER A 217 -11.31 -36.26 -22.44
N GLN A 218 -11.87 -36.70 -23.57
CA GLN A 218 -13.13 -36.19 -24.09
C GLN A 218 -14.33 -36.58 -23.23
N MET A 219 -14.34 -37.79 -22.66
CA MET A 219 -15.35 -38.19 -21.68
C MET A 219 -15.32 -37.24 -20.46
N GLU A 220 -14.13 -36.89 -19.97
CA GLU A 220 -13.96 -35.92 -18.88
C GLU A 220 -14.50 -34.52 -19.28
N GLN A 221 -14.24 -34.05 -20.51
CA GLN A 221 -14.75 -32.77 -21.04
C GLN A 221 -16.27 -32.73 -21.23
N ILE A 222 -16.88 -33.82 -21.72
CA ILE A 222 -18.34 -33.93 -21.86
C ILE A 222 -19.00 -33.82 -20.48
N ILE A 223 -18.45 -34.51 -19.48
CA ILE A 223 -18.96 -34.46 -18.12
C ILE A 223 -18.73 -33.08 -17.50
N LEU A 224 -17.55 -32.47 -17.67
CA LEU A 224 -17.28 -31.10 -17.21
C LEU A 224 -18.29 -30.09 -17.77
N ARG A 225 -18.59 -30.17 -19.07
CA ARG A 225 -19.62 -29.32 -19.71
C ARG A 225 -21.00 -29.56 -19.11
N LYS A 226 -21.36 -30.82 -18.81
CA LYS A 226 -22.64 -31.16 -18.15
C LYS A 226 -22.71 -30.64 -16.70
N PHE A 227 -21.60 -30.66 -15.96
CA PHE A 227 -21.54 -30.06 -14.61
C PHE A 227 -21.69 -28.54 -14.65
N ASN A 228 -21.00 -27.86 -15.57
CA ASN A 228 -21.05 -26.41 -15.69
C ASN A 228 -22.36 -25.90 -16.33
N GLY A 229 -23.00 -26.72 -17.18
CA GLY A 229 -24.29 -26.40 -17.83
C GLY A 229 -25.51 -26.58 -16.93
N LYS A 230 -25.40 -27.37 -15.84
CA LYS A 230 -26.49 -27.61 -14.88
C LYS A 230 -26.74 -26.48 -13.88
N GLU A 231 -25.94 -25.41 -13.86
CA GLU A 231 -26.26 -24.20 -13.09
C GLU A 231 -27.44 -23.38 -13.68
N ARG A 232 -27.91 -23.68 -14.90
CA ARG A 232 -29.05 -22.96 -15.52
C ARG A 232 -30.37 -23.71 -15.58
N GLU A 233 -30.41 -25.01 -15.25
CA GLU A 233 -31.66 -25.77 -15.17
C GLU A 233 -31.70 -26.63 -13.91
N GLY A 234 -32.33 -26.10 -12.86
CA GLY A 234 -33.32 -26.81 -12.04
C GLY A 234 -32.94 -28.03 -11.19
N ASP A 235 -31.76 -28.64 -11.35
CA ASP A 235 -31.39 -29.85 -10.61
C ASP A 235 -30.18 -29.59 -9.71
N MET A 236 -30.46 -29.15 -8.48
CA MET A 236 -29.57 -29.42 -7.36
C MET A 236 -29.20 -30.91 -7.40
N LEU A 237 -27.90 -31.21 -7.33
CA LEU A 237 -27.40 -32.56 -7.07
C LEU A 237 -28.30 -33.22 -6.00
N PRO A 238 -28.67 -34.51 -6.13
CA PRO A 238 -29.31 -35.20 -5.03
C PRO A 238 -28.41 -35.06 -3.83
N THR A 239 -28.89 -34.28 -2.86
CA THR A 239 -28.22 -33.81 -1.65
C THR A 239 -27.62 -34.95 -0.83
N LYS A 240 -28.04 -36.19 -1.14
CA LYS A 240 -27.57 -37.45 -0.58
C LYS A 240 -26.10 -37.80 -0.92
N PHE A 241 -25.53 -37.32 -2.04
CA PHE A 241 -24.12 -37.61 -2.37
C PHE A 241 -23.14 -36.65 -1.68
N LEU A 242 -23.51 -35.37 -1.59
CA LEU A 242 -22.74 -34.36 -0.85
C LEU A 242 -22.72 -34.61 0.66
N GLN A 243 -23.77 -35.23 1.21
CA GLN A 243 -23.79 -35.65 2.62
C GLN A 243 -22.85 -36.83 2.91
N ARG A 244 -22.60 -37.72 1.95
CA ARG A 244 -21.74 -38.91 2.16
C ARG A 244 -20.24 -38.57 2.18
N LEU A 245 -19.82 -37.59 1.38
CA LEU A 245 -18.42 -37.13 1.37
C LEU A 245 -18.04 -36.29 2.60
N ARG A 246 -19.02 -35.60 3.22
CA ARG A 246 -18.77 -34.80 4.44
C ARG A 246 -18.61 -35.65 5.70
N ILE A 247 -19.20 -36.84 5.75
CA ILE A 247 -19.14 -37.75 6.91
C ILE A 247 -17.78 -38.46 6.98
N ASN A 248 -17.13 -38.73 5.85
CA ASN A 248 -15.84 -39.44 5.80
C ASN A 248 -14.60 -38.53 5.95
N SER A 249 -14.79 -37.23 6.21
CA SER A 249 -13.68 -36.27 6.42
C SER A 249 -13.63 -35.71 7.86
N ILE A 250 -14.56 -36.12 8.73
CA ILE A 250 -14.61 -35.71 10.15
C ILE A 250 -14.25 -36.89 11.08
N ALA A 251 -14.02 -38.08 10.51
CA ALA A 251 -13.57 -39.26 11.21
C ALA A 251 -12.23 -39.71 10.63
N ASP A 252 -11.18 -38.93 10.90
CA ASP A 252 -9.77 -39.33 11.00
C ASP A 252 -8.97 -38.21 11.69
#